data_AF-A0AAE1FYT3-F1
#
_entry.id   AF-A0AAE1FYT3-F1
#
_cell.length_a   1.000
_cell.length_b   1.000
_cell.length_c   1.000
_cell.angle_alpha   90.00
_cell.angle_beta   90.00
_cell.angle_gamma   90.00
#
_symmetry.space_group_name_H-M   'P 1'
#
loop_
_entity.id
_entity.type
_entity.pdbx_description
1 polymer ?
#
loop_
_entity_poly.entity_id
_entity_poly.type
_entity_poly.pdbx_seq_one_letter_code
_entity_poly.pdbx_strand_id
1 'polypeptide(L)'
;MRCIYMKTLGLWVAAGLVLVILGLAVRPSTRSTHTHQQQHQELDTHSTQRALHAILHHPPPQPLPQPQQQQQQPCQQQPKEQNVECEGCRRGRWVEGLPTLYIVTPTYPRAEQVPEITRTAQTLMHVPNLVWLVSEDASVSSPALLSYLNESGLNTVYLRVQMPSKYQKVKNKPRGVANRMAGLNWVRSNGKEGVIYFADDDNTYDIRIFEQIRWTKKVSMFPVGLVTSLGVSTPIVRSGRVVGFYDGWIAHRTFPVDMAGFAVNVEFLLQRPQAGMPYKVGYEEDGFIKSLGIKASEIEPLAFNCTKIWVWHTQTKKNDPAKPVAQNNATIGTNMDILKEQLWKVPRDHETITVYYHTHKLPHSITSPPDQSYYNLKGANMEFSPEDLELPSCKYEYLDHTADVQIHAWGDSITEAYEQAAIAMYGYMTEIDTVDIIDTQEIEANADDMEGLLFHFLDECLYIFSAEPYFIVRKVVITEFDKESFKIKAKLFGEEFSLDKHPQGTEVKAITYASMQVYDKDDQHELFVIIDI
;
A
#
# COMPACT_ATOMS: atom_id res chain seq x y z
N MET A 1 25.26 12.73 45.87
CA MET A 1 25.80 14.08 45.63
C MET A 1 27.29 13.98 45.33
N ARG A 2 27.80 14.85 44.44
CA ARG A 2 29.22 15.20 44.18
C ARG A 2 30.19 14.14 43.62
N CYS A 3 30.64 14.42 42.40
CA CYS A 3 31.96 14.05 41.87
C CYS A 3 33.08 14.87 42.56
N ILE A 4 34.35 14.46 42.35
CA ILE A 4 35.55 15.27 41.99
C ILE A 4 36.76 14.29 42.04
N TYR A 5 37.46 13.93 40.96
CA TYR A 5 38.41 14.64 40.09
C TYR A 5 39.90 14.62 40.54
N MET A 6 40.73 14.04 39.66
CA MET A 6 42.09 14.44 39.24
C MET A 6 43.41 13.84 39.79
N LYS A 7 44.22 13.39 38.79
CA LYS A 7 45.68 13.54 38.59
C LYS A 7 46.71 12.74 39.43
N THR A 8 47.46 11.92 38.72
CA THR A 8 48.94 12.07 38.58
C THR A 8 49.36 11.70 37.15
N LEU A 9 50.53 12.18 36.70
CA LEU A 9 51.01 12.15 35.31
C LEU A 9 52.41 11.50 35.27
N GLY A 10 52.77 10.80 34.18
CA GLY A 10 54.12 10.28 33.99
C GLY A 10 54.32 9.48 32.70
N LEU A 11 54.81 10.13 31.65
CA LEU A 11 55.25 9.49 30.39
C LEU A 11 56.68 8.95 30.50
N TRP A 12 56.98 7.86 29.78
CA TRP A 12 58.25 7.66 29.05
C TRP A 12 57.99 6.87 27.75
N VAL A 13 58.91 6.95 26.79
CA VAL A 13 58.62 6.80 25.34
C VAL A 13 59.65 5.90 24.62
N ALA A 14 59.15 5.13 23.64
CA ALA A 14 59.80 4.61 22.41
C ALA A 14 60.79 3.40 22.39
N ALA A 15 60.36 2.40 21.61
CA ALA A 15 61.01 1.84 20.40
C ALA A 15 62.20 0.83 20.44
N GLY A 16 62.06 -0.20 19.59
CA GLY A 16 63.09 -1.15 19.15
C GLY A 16 62.47 -2.24 18.24
N LEU A 17 63.02 -2.47 17.04
CA LEU A 17 62.48 -3.36 15.98
C LEU A 17 63.62 -4.21 15.36
N VAL A 18 63.30 -5.11 14.40
CA VAL A 18 64.20 -5.90 13.48
C VAL A 18 64.61 -7.32 14.00
N LEU A 19 64.72 -8.43 13.22
CA LEU A 19 64.16 -8.94 11.93
C LEU A 19 64.71 -10.39 11.66
N VAL A 20 64.36 -11.01 10.52
CA VAL A 20 64.97 -12.20 9.83
C VAL A 20 64.50 -13.59 10.35
N ILE A 21 63.74 -14.45 9.64
CA ILE A 21 63.73 -15.05 8.26
C ILE A 21 64.63 -16.30 8.10
N LEU A 22 64.01 -17.45 7.80
CA LEU A 22 64.45 -18.42 6.78
C LEU A 22 63.36 -19.48 6.51
N GLY A 23 63.28 -19.97 5.27
CA GLY A 23 62.38 -21.06 4.85
C GLY A 23 63.08 -21.96 3.82
N LEU A 24 62.35 -22.94 3.24
CA LEU A 24 62.62 -23.79 2.05
C LEU A 24 61.78 -25.10 2.21
N ALA A 25 61.52 -25.96 1.21
CA ALA A 25 60.95 -25.82 -0.15
C ALA A 25 60.94 -27.23 -0.81
N VAL A 26 59.86 -27.66 -1.48
CA VAL A 26 59.86 -28.85 -2.37
C VAL A 26 58.97 -28.63 -3.63
N ARG A 27 59.36 -29.26 -4.74
CA ARG A 27 58.90 -29.10 -6.16
C ARG A 27 58.20 -30.41 -6.68
N PRO A 28 58.11 -30.73 -8.00
CA PRO A 28 57.27 -30.10 -9.06
C PRO A 28 56.51 -31.12 -9.98
N SER A 29 55.63 -30.59 -10.85
CA SER A 29 55.19 -31.15 -12.17
C SER A 29 54.22 -30.13 -12.84
N THR A 30 54.06 -29.97 -14.17
CA THR A 30 54.86 -30.31 -15.37
C THR A 30 54.52 -29.30 -16.52
N ARG A 31 55.09 -29.41 -17.73
CA ARG A 31 54.80 -28.53 -18.88
C ARG A 31 53.73 -29.09 -19.84
N SER A 32 52.86 -28.23 -20.37
CA SER A 32 52.73 -27.96 -21.82
C SER A 32 52.01 -26.62 -22.06
N THR A 33 52.07 -26.08 -23.29
CA THR A 33 51.75 -24.67 -23.62
C THR A 33 50.66 -24.56 -24.69
N HIS A 34 49.76 -23.57 -24.58
CA HIS A 34 49.48 -22.64 -25.69
C HIS A 34 48.65 -21.39 -25.27
N THR A 35 49.29 -20.23 -25.39
CA THR A 35 48.78 -18.89 -25.73
C THR A 35 47.27 -18.56 -25.72
N HIS A 36 46.89 -17.53 -24.95
CA HIS A 36 46.38 -16.27 -25.50
C HIS A 36 46.78 -15.07 -24.63
N GLN A 37 46.87 -13.87 -25.22
CA GLN A 37 47.50 -12.69 -24.62
C GLN A 37 46.54 -11.88 -23.73
N GLN A 38 47.06 -11.33 -22.62
CA GLN A 38 46.60 -10.06 -22.05
C GLN A 38 47.82 -9.15 -21.90
N GLN A 39 47.76 -7.96 -22.50
CA GLN A 39 48.77 -6.92 -22.34
C GLN A 39 48.45 -6.08 -21.11
N HIS A 40 49.45 -5.84 -20.26
CA HIS A 40 49.42 -4.72 -19.33
C HIS A 40 49.50 -3.42 -20.13
N GLN A 41 48.72 -2.42 -19.74
CA GLN A 41 48.89 -1.03 -20.17
C GLN A 41 48.96 -0.15 -18.93
N GLU A 42 49.93 0.76 -18.92
CA GLU A 42 50.29 1.58 -17.75
C GLU A 42 49.28 2.73 -17.54
N LEU A 43 49.04 3.12 -16.28
CA LEU A 43 48.23 4.31 -15.98
C LEU A 43 49.04 5.58 -16.22
N ASP A 44 48.66 6.32 -17.27
CA ASP A 44 49.23 7.61 -17.62
C ASP A 44 48.78 8.72 -16.63
N THR A 45 49.75 9.37 -15.98
CA THR A 45 49.53 10.32 -14.89
C THR A 45 49.34 11.77 -15.35
N HIS A 46 49.12 12.02 -16.65
CA HIS A 46 48.97 13.37 -17.21
C HIS A 46 47.54 13.93 -17.35
N SER A 47 46.49 13.14 -17.12
CA SER A 47 45.09 13.61 -17.25
C SER A 47 44.58 14.39 -16.03
N THR A 48 45.06 14.09 -14.82
CA THR A 48 44.51 14.62 -13.56
C THR A 48 44.88 16.09 -13.26
N GLN A 49 45.88 16.67 -13.94
CA GLN A 49 46.29 18.06 -13.72
C GLN A 49 45.53 19.10 -14.58
N ARG A 50 44.78 18.68 -15.61
CA ARG A 50 43.94 19.62 -16.40
C ARG A 50 42.57 19.90 -15.75
N ALA A 51 42.07 19.00 -14.90
CA ALA A 51 40.80 19.18 -14.22
C ALA A 51 40.83 20.20 -13.06
N LEU A 52 41.99 20.44 -12.44
CA LEU A 52 42.09 21.35 -11.27
C LEU A 52 42.27 22.84 -11.62
N HIS A 53 42.63 23.19 -12.86
CA HIS A 53 42.87 24.60 -13.24
C HIS A 53 41.60 25.32 -13.76
N ALA A 54 40.50 24.60 -13.98
CA ALA A 54 39.27 25.17 -14.53
C ALA A 54 38.31 25.76 -13.47
N ILE A 55 38.57 25.54 -12.17
CA ILE A 55 37.59 25.81 -11.09
C ILE A 55 37.85 27.16 -10.37
N LEU A 56 38.98 27.82 -10.61
CA LEU A 56 39.41 28.99 -9.81
C LEU A 56 39.20 30.38 -10.46
N HIS A 57 38.58 30.48 -11.65
CA HIS A 57 38.33 31.77 -12.32
C HIS A 57 36.95 31.86 -12.98
N HIS A 58 35.90 31.98 -12.16
CA HIS A 58 34.61 32.53 -12.59
C HIS A 58 34.42 33.95 -12.00
N PRO A 59 33.94 34.94 -12.78
CA PRO A 59 33.53 36.23 -12.24
C PRO A 59 32.24 36.08 -11.41
N PRO A 60 31.96 36.99 -10.46
CA PRO A 60 30.75 36.93 -9.66
C PRO A 60 29.48 37.11 -10.52
N PRO A 61 28.36 36.47 -10.16
CA PRO A 61 27.09 36.63 -10.89
C PRO A 61 26.60 38.08 -10.80
N GLN A 62 25.97 38.55 -11.88
CA GLN A 62 25.33 39.88 -11.90
C GLN A 62 24.12 39.90 -10.95
N PRO A 63 23.81 41.06 -10.32
CA PRO A 63 22.66 41.17 -9.43
C PRO A 63 21.35 41.01 -10.21
N LEU A 64 20.42 40.25 -9.62
CA LEU A 64 19.05 40.08 -10.14
C LEU A 64 18.36 41.45 -10.27
N PRO A 65 17.54 41.66 -11.33
CA PRO A 65 16.76 42.88 -11.46
C PRO A 65 15.77 43.02 -10.30
N GLN A 66 15.71 44.22 -9.71
CA GLN A 66 14.79 44.49 -8.60
C GLN A 66 13.32 44.44 -9.08
N PRO A 67 12.40 43.84 -8.31
CA PRO A 67 10.98 43.92 -8.60
C PRO A 67 10.51 45.38 -8.58
N GLN A 68 9.85 45.82 -9.65
CA GLN A 68 9.26 47.15 -9.72
C GLN A 68 8.17 47.32 -8.65
N GLN A 69 8.14 48.46 -7.99
CA GLN A 69 7.15 48.79 -6.97
C GLN A 69 5.76 48.97 -7.60
N GLN A 70 4.97 47.89 -7.68
CA GLN A 70 3.53 48.01 -7.82
C GLN A 70 2.91 48.32 -6.45
N GLN A 71 2.07 49.36 -6.43
CA GLN A 71 1.48 49.90 -5.22
C GLN A 71 0.51 48.87 -4.58
N GLN A 72 0.75 48.52 -3.32
CA GLN A 72 -0.13 47.63 -2.57
C GLN A 72 -1.46 48.32 -2.28
N GLN A 73 -2.51 47.94 -3.01
CA GLN A 73 -3.88 48.12 -2.54
C GLN A 73 -4.21 47.04 -1.50
N PRO A 74 -4.85 47.38 -0.37
CA PRO A 74 -5.16 46.39 0.67
C PRO A 74 -6.30 45.48 0.22
N CYS A 75 -5.98 44.24 -0.17
CA CYS A 75 -6.99 43.24 -0.47
C CYS A 75 -7.65 42.73 0.82
N GLN A 76 -8.63 43.48 1.32
CA GLN A 76 -9.58 42.99 2.31
C GLN A 76 -10.61 42.09 1.63
N GLN A 77 -10.23 40.83 1.39
CA GLN A 77 -11.17 39.77 1.04
C GLN A 77 -11.00 38.64 2.04
N GLN A 78 -12.01 38.44 2.90
CA GLN A 78 -12.12 37.25 3.73
C GLN A 78 -12.18 36.02 2.79
N PRO A 79 -11.59 34.87 3.17
CA PRO A 79 -11.76 33.65 2.40
C PRO A 79 -13.25 33.31 2.37
N LYS A 80 -13.87 33.36 1.19
CA LYS A 80 -15.16 32.72 0.99
C LYS A 80 -14.91 31.22 0.99
N GLU A 81 -15.54 30.51 1.91
CA GLU A 81 -15.58 29.05 1.92
C GLU A 81 -16.29 28.57 0.64
N GLN A 82 -15.50 28.29 -0.39
CA GLN A 82 -15.95 27.47 -1.52
C GLN A 82 -15.64 26.03 -1.16
N ASN A 83 -16.69 25.26 -0.85
CA ASN A 83 -16.59 23.81 -0.81
C ASN A 83 -16.29 23.31 -2.22
N VAL A 84 -15.00 23.11 -2.51
CA VAL A 84 -14.55 22.32 -3.65
C VAL A 84 -14.67 20.87 -3.21
N GLU A 85 -15.71 20.17 -3.69
CA GLU A 85 -15.73 18.72 -3.60
C GLU A 85 -14.66 18.19 -4.57
N CYS A 86 -13.58 17.64 -4.01
CA CYS A 86 -12.52 17.03 -4.80
C CYS A 86 -12.98 15.68 -5.34
N GLU A 87 -13.55 15.66 -6.55
CA GLU A 87 -14.00 14.44 -7.25
C GLU A 87 -12.87 13.40 -7.50
N GLY A 88 -11.60 13.77 -7.30
CA GLY A 88 -10.44 12.87 -7.42
C GLY A 88 -9.87 12.31 -6.10
N CYS A 89 -10.50 12.52 -4.94
CA CYS A 89 -9.93 12.09 -3.66
C CYS A 89 -10.46 10.70 -3.22
N ARG A 90 -9.73 9.62 -3.56
CA ARG A 90 -10.04 8.20 -3.23
C ARG A 90 -10.01 7.84 -1.72
N ARG A 91 -10.69 8.60 -0.86
CA ARG A 91 -10.69 8.38 0.60
C ARG A 91 -12.05 7.88 1.07
N GLY A 92 -12.09 6.65 1.58
CA GLY A 92 -13.31 6.05 2.14
C GLY A 92 -14.40 5.70 1.11
N ARG A 93 -14.00 5.24 -0.10
CA ARG A 93 -14.93 4.81 -1.15
C ARG A 93 -15.91 3.76 -0.61
N TRP A 94 -17.20 4.01 -0.81
CA TRP A 94 -18.28 3.08 -0.45
C TRP A 94 -18.90 2.51 -1.72
N VAL A 95 -18.73 1.21 -1.90
CA VAL A 95 -19.21 0.40 -3.03
C VAL A 95 -20.51 -0.31 -2.58
N GLU A 96 -21.56 -0.24 -3.38
CA GLU A 96 -22.82 -0.91 -3.05
C GLU A 96 -22.66 -2.44 -3.04
N GLY A 97 -23.37 -3.13 -2.14
CA GLY A 97 -23.30 -4.59 -1.98
C GLY A 97 -22.01 -5.15 -1.34
N LEU A 98 -20.93 -4.36 -1.25
CA LEU A 98 -19.65 -4.82 -0.70
C LEU A 98 -19.69 -4.87 0.85
N PRO A 99 -19.38 -6.01 1.52
CA PRO A 99 -19.50 -6.11 2.98
C PRO A 99 -18.58 -5.12 3.74
N THR A 100 -19.12 -4.57 4.83
CA THR A 100 -18.40 -3.60 5.66
C THR A 100 -17.28 -4.24 6.48
N LEU A 101 -16.12 -3.60 6.54
CA LEU A 101 -15.02 -3.95 7.43
C LEU A 101 -14.93 -2.98 8.61
N TYR A 102 -15.14 -3.50 9.83
CA TYR A 102 -14.95 -2.77 11.08
C TYR A 102 -13.57 -3.06 11.64
N ILE A 103 -12.61 -2.19 11.33
CA ILE A 103 -11.20 -2.37 11.73
C ILE A 103 -10.97 -1.72 13.09
N VAL A 104 -10.80 -2.52 14.14
CA VAL A 104 -10.60 -2.05 15.51
C VAL A 104 -9.11 -1.94 15.81
N THR A 105 -8.62 -0.70 15.89
CA THR A 105 -7.21 -0.40 16.15
C THR A 105 -7.02 0.13 17.57
N PRO A 106 -6.49 -0.69 18.50
CA PRO A 106 -6.06 -0.21 19.81
C PRO A 106 -4.79 0.62 19.69
N THR A 107 -4.76 1.79 20.34
CA THR A 107 -3.58 2.65 20.41
C THR A 107 -3.40 3.26 21.81
N TYR A 108 -2.23 3.84 22.07
CA TYR A 108 -1.94 4.54 23.32
C TYR A 108 -0.84 5.61 23.13
N PRO A 109 -0.84 6.70 23.94
CA PRO A 109 0.16 7.76 23.85
C PRO A 109 1.61 7.27 24.02
N ARG A 110 2.42 7.52 22.98
CA ARG A 110 3.86 7.22 22.90
C ARG A 110 4.51 8.06 21.79
N ALA A 111 5.83 8.13 21.74
CA ALA A 111 6.55 8.90 20.72
C ALA A 111 6.24 8.43 19.28
N GLU A 112 6.01 7.13 19.13
CA GLU A 112 5.69 6.48 17.85
C GLU A 112 4.20 6.59 17.46
N GLN A 113 3.30 7.03 18.35
CA GLN A 113 1.85 6.85 18.17
C GLN A 113 1.33 7.36 16.82
N VAL A 114 1.64 8.62 16.48
CA VAL A 114 1.15 9.22 15.23
C VAL A 114 1.80 8.58 14.00
N PRO A 115 3.12 8.33 13.93
CA PRO A 115 3.72 7.54 12.85
C PRO A 115 3.08 6.16 12.62
N GLU A 116 2.77 5.42 13.69
CA GLU A 116 2.17 4.07 13.64
C GLU A 116 0.74 4.12 13.09
N ILE A 117 -0.05 5.07 13.61
CA ILE A 117 -1.39 5.40 13.09
C ILE A 117 -1.31 5.90 11.65
N THR A 118 -0.27 6.64 11.25
CA THR A 118 -0.11 7.18 9.88
C THR A 118 0.05 6.07 8.85
N ARG A 119 0.98 5.13 9.08
CA ARG A 119 1.18 4.00 8.14
C ARG A 119 0.00 3.03 8.14
N THR A 120 -0.67 2.86 9.29
CA THR A 120 -1.92 2.09 9.37
C THR A 120 -3.01 2.77 8.53
N ALA A 121 -3.25 4.07 8.71
CA ALA A 121 -4.22 4.83 7.92
C ALA A 121 -3.93 4.74 6.42
N GLN A 122 -2.68 4.99 6.01
CA GLN A 122 -2.28 4.92 4.61
C GLN A 122 -2.54 3.53 4.00
N THR A 123 -2.34 2.44 4.76
CA THR A 123 -2.72 1.09 4.32
C THR A 123 -4.24 0.97 4.14
N LEU A 124 -5.02 1.46 5.12
CA LEU A 124 -6.49 1.37 5.10
C LEU A 124 -7.16 2.31 4.08
N MET A 125 -6.47 3.35 3.58
CA MET A 125 -6.96 4.22 2.50
C MET A 125 -7.25 3.45 1.20
N HIS A 126 -6.58 2.32 0.98
CA HIS A 126 -6.78 1.45 -0.18
C HIS A 126 -7.94 0.45 -0.01
N VAL A 127 -8.60 0.41 1.16
CA VAL A 127 -9.59 -0.61 1.49
C VAL A 127 -11.01 -0.03 1.46
N PRO A 128 -11.86 -0.41 0.47
CA PRO A 128 -13.23 0.09 0.39
C PRO A 128 -14.15 -0.50 1.47
N ASN A 129 -15.26 0.19 1.73
CA ASN A 129 -16.30 -0.19 2.70
C ASN A 129 -15.76 -0.40 4.12
N LEU A 130 -14.87 0.49 4.55
CA LEU A 130 -14.19 0.40 5.83
C LEU A 130 -14.72 1.43 6.83
N VAL A 131 -14.87 1.00 8.09
CA VAL A 131 -15.08 1.86 9.26
C VAL A 131 -13.91 1.66 10.22
N TRP A 132 -13.09 2.69 10.39
CA TRP A 132 -11.88 2.60 11.22
C TRP A 132 -12.16 3.01 12.66
N LEU A 133 -12.03 2.06 13.58
CA LEU A 133 -12.34 2.22 15.00
C LEU A 133 -11.04 2.40 15.78
N VAL A 134 -10.52 3.63 15.79
CA VAL A 134 -9.29 3.99 16.50
C VAL A 134 -9.61 4.24 17.97
N SER A 135 -9.18 3.32 18.84
CA SER A 135 -9.45 3.42 20.27
C SER A 135 -8.19 3.67 21.09
N GLU A 136 -8.12 4.84 21.73
CA GLU A 136 -6.97 5.31 22.51
C GLU A 136 -7.11 4.97 24.00
N ASP A 137 -6.09 4.32 24.60
CA ASP A 137 -5.96 4.09 26.06
C ASP A 137 -5.34 5.33 26.73
N ALA A 138 -6.18 6.32 27.04
CA ALA A 138 -5.77 7.56 27.68
C ALA A 138 -6.91 8.20 28.51
N SER A 139 -6.55 8.85 29.62
CA SER A 139 -7.50 9.65 30.41
C SER A 139 -7.92 10.95 29.71
N VAL A 140 -7.08 11.45 28.80
CA VAL A 140 -7.29 12.68 28.02
C VAL A 140 -6.89 12.37 26.57
N SER A 141 -7.65 12.84 25.59
CA SER A 141 -7.39 12.56 24.17
C SER A 141 -6.10 13.22 23.69
N SER A 142 -5.32 12.55 22.84
CA SER A 142 -4.14 13.13 22.19
C SER A 142 -4.52 14.11 21.07
N PRO A 143 -4.17 15.41 21.13
CA PRO A 143 -4.50 16.37 20.05
C PRO A 143 -3.79 16.05 18.74
N ALA A 144 -2.55 15.55 18.81
CA ALA A 144 -1.79 15.13 17.64
C ALA A 144 -2.52 14.00 16.89
N LEU A 145 -3.04 13.02 17.64
CA LEU A 145 -3.86 11.93 17.08
C LEU A 145 -5.16 12.47 16.47
N LEU A 146 -5.91 13.31 17.20
CA LEU A 146 -7.19 13.84 16.72
C LEU A 146 -7.04 14.70 15.46
N SER A 147 -6.00 15.54 15.38
CA SER A 147 -5.68 16.32 14.16
C SER A 147 -5.43 15.36 12.98
N TYR A 148 -4.56 14.37 13.18
CA TYR A 148 -4.24 13.40 12.14
C TYR A 148 -5.46 12.59 11.66
N LEU A 149 -6.30 12.10 12.58
CA LEU A 149 -7.51 11.35 12.20
C LEU A 149 -8.49 12.21 11.39
N ASN A 150 -8.67 13.48 11.77
CA ASN A 150 -9.48 14.44 11.03
C ASN A 150 -8.92 14.74 9.62
N GLU A 151 -7.60 14.81 9.49
CA GLU A 151 -6.90 15.05 8.21
C GLU A 151 -6.78 13.81 7.32
N SER A 152 -6.96 12.60 7.89
CA SER A 152 -6.83 11.33 7.17
C SER A 152 -7.89 11.14 6.07
N GLY A 153 -9.10 11.67 6.26
CA GLY A 153 -10.24 11.44 5.36
C GLY A 153 -10.78 10.00 5.34
N LEU A 154 -10.27 9.10 6.19
CA LEU A 154 -10.89 7.80 6.42
C LEU A 154 -12.18 7.95 7.23
N ASN A 155 -13.19 7.12 6.94
CA ASN A 155 -14.40 7.01 7.76
C ASN A 155 -14.02 6.47 9.16
N THR A 156 -13.82 7.39 10.10
CA THR A 156 -13.14 7.10 11.36
C THR A 156 -14.01 7.39 12.57
N VAL A 157 -14.09 6.40 13.45
CA VAL A 157 -14.72 6.47 14.77
C VAL A 157 -13.63 6.47 15.82
N TYR A 158 -13.42 7.62 16.47
CA TYR A 158 -12.48 7.72 17.59
C TYR A 158 -13.16 7.31 18.91
N LEU A 159 -12.51 6.42 19.67
CA LEU A 159 -13.00 5.88 20.94
C LEU A 159 -11.98 6.05 22.07
N ARG A 160 -12.06 7.15 22.84
CA ARG A 160 -11.28 7.30 24.08
C ARG A 160 -11.73 6.31 25.14
N VAL A 161 -10.81 5.50 25.64
CA VAL A 161 -11.00 4.60 26.78
C VAL A 161 -9.86 4.71 27.77
N GLN A 162 -10.02 4.13 28.96
CA GLN A 162 -8.93 3.97 29.90
C GLN A 162 -8.92 2.53 30.43
N MET A 163 -7.75 1.88 30.43
CA MET A 163 -7.55 0.59 31.06
C MET A 163 -8.02 0.65 32.53
N PRO A 164 -8.82 -0.33 33.02
CA PRO A 164 -9.30 -0.32 34.40
C PRO A 164 -8.15 -0.23 35.42
N SER A 165 -8.30 0.65 36.42
CA SER A 165 -7.24 1.00 37.40
C SER A 165 -6.55 -0.20 38.05
N LYS A 166 -7.28 -1.29 38.32
CA LYS A 166 -6.74 -2.56 38.83
C LYS A 166 -5.66 -3.21 37.95
N TYR A 167 -5.66 -2.97 36.63
CA TYR A 167 -4.67 -3.52 35.69
C TYR A 167 -3.53 -2.54 35.38
N GLN A 168 -3.76 -1.23 35.55
CA GLN A 168 -2.77 -0.19 35.22
C GLN A 168 -1.43 -0.33 35.95
N LYS A 169 -1.41 -0.92 37.16
CA LYS A 169 -0.21 -1.07 38.01
C LYS A 169 0.40 -2.48 38.00
N VAL A 170 -0.15 -3.41 37.21
CA VAL A 170 0.36 -4.79 37.10
C VAL A 170 1.62 -4.80 36.22
N LYS A 171 2.60 -5.66 36.54
CA LYS A 171 3.87 -5.80 35.79
C LYS A 171 3.61 -6.24 34.33
N ASN A 172 2.81 -7.29 34.17
CA ASN A 172 2.37 -7.77 32.86
C ASN A 172 0.92 -7.30 32.67
N LYS A 173 0.72 -6.26 31.86
CA LYS A 173 -0.60 -5.66 31.63
C LYS A 173 -1.30 -6.33 30.44
N PRO A 174 -2.60 -6.66 30.52
CA PRO A 174 -3.40 -7.06 29.36
C PRO A 174 -3.67 -5.82 28.49
N ARG A 175 -2.77 -5.55 27.54
CA ARG A 175 -2.80 -4.35 26.68
C ARG A 175 -3.90 -4.45 25.63
N GLY A 176 -4.49 -3.31 25.27
CA GLY A 176 -5.51 -3.21 24.22
C GLY A 176 -6.88 -3.83 24.58
N VAL A 177 -7.04 -4.57 25.68
CA VAL A 177 -8.32 -5.23 26.00
C VAL A 177 -9.46 -4.22 26.19
N ALA A 178 -9.21 -3.09 26.86
CA ALA A 178 -10.23 -2.04 27.02
C ALA A 178 -10.65 -1.44 25.67
N ASN A 179 -9.67 -1.21 24.80
CA ASN A 179 -9.80 -0.63 23.47
C ASN A 179 -10.56 -1.55 22.52
N ARG A 180 -10.14 -2.82 22.41
CA ARG A 180 -10.78 -3.85 21.59
C ARG A 180 -12.21 -4.13 22.06
N MET A 181 -12.46 -4.15 23.37
CA MET A 181 -13.81 -4.26 23.92
C MET A 181 -14.69 -3.04 23.63
N ALA A 182 -14.14 -1.83 23.57
CA ALA A 182 -14.90 -0.64 23.19
C ALA A 182 -15.26 -0.65 21.70
N GLY A 183 -14.32 -1.03 20.82
CA GLY A 183 -14.61 -1.27 19.40
C GLY A 183 -15.68 -2.35 19.22
N LEU A 184 -15.55 -3.49 19.90
CA LEU A 184 -16.54 -4.59 19.90
C LEU A 184 -17.94 -4.12 20.33
N ASN A 185 -18.01 -3.29 21.38
CA ASN A 185 -19.28 -2.75 21.87
C ASN A 185 -19.86 -1.69 20.91
N TRP A 186 -19.02 -0.86 20.28
CA TRP A 186 -19.49 0.07 19.25
C TRP A 186 -20.06 -0.69 18.04
N VAL A 187 -19.39 -1.75 17.58
CA VAL A 187 -19.88 -2.60 16.48
C VAL A 187 -21.19 -3.29 16.87
N ARG A 188 -21.36 -3.73 18.12
CA ARG A 188 -22.65 -4.28 18.61
C ARG A 188 -23.80 -3.27 18.60
N SER A 189 -23.52 -1.98 18.77
CA SER A 189 -24.55 -0.94 18.81
C SER A 189 -24.85 -0.32 17.44
N ASN A 190 -23.95 -0.43 16.47
CA ASN A 190 -24.04 0.29 15.19
C ASN A 190 -23.89 -0.60 13.95
N GLY A 191 -23.13 -1.69 14.04
CA GLY A 191 -22.96 -2.65 12.96
C GLY A 191 -24.13 -3.62 12.86
N LYS A 192 -24.51 -3.96 11.63
CA LYS A 192 -25.60 -4.90 11.32
C LYS A 192 -25.10 -6.16 10.62
N GLU A 193 -24.21 -5.97 9.65
CA GLU A 193 -23.64 -7.00 8.77
C GLU A 193 -22.16 -6.69 8.52
N GLY A 194 -21.45 -7.56 7.79
CA GLY A 194 -20.02 -7.41 7.53
C GLY A 194 -19.13 -8.09 8.56
N VAL A 195 -17.90 -7.61 8.74
CA VAL A 195 -16.82 -8.31 9.46
C VAL A 195 -16.07 -7.37 10.39
N ILE A 196 -15.78 -7.82 11.62
CA ILE A 196 -14.90 -7.13 12.57
C ILE A 196 -13.51 -7.78 12.55
N TYR A 197 -12.48 -6.95 12.54
CA TYR A 197 -11.07 -7.35 12.57
C TYR A 197 -10.30 -6.50 13.60
N PHE A 198 -9.37 -7.13 14.32
CA PHE A 198 -8.54 -6.45 15.32
C PHE A 198 -7.15 -6.20 14.73
N ALA A 199 -6.85 -4.92 14.49
CA ALA A 199 -5.64 -4.48 13.82
C ALA A 199 -4.83 -3.56 14.73
N ASP A 200 -3.91 -4.12 15.50
CA ASP A 200 -2.97 -3.37 16.34
C ASP A 200 -2.13 -2.38 15.49
N ASP A 201 -1.83 -1.20 16.05
CA ASP A 201 -1.28 -0.05 15.30
C ASP A 201 0.21 -0.19 14.89
N ASP A 202 0.93 -1.17 15.45
CA ASP A 202 2.35 -1.43 15.14
C ASP A 202 2.59 -2.62 14.18
N ASN A 203 1.54 -3.35 13.83
CA ASN A 203 1.59 -4.48 12.89
C ASN A 203 1.70 -3.99 11.43
N THR A 204 1.94 -4.91 10.48
CA THR A 204 2.02 -4.61 9.04
C THR A 204 1.02 -5.50 8.30
N TYR A 205 0.22 -4.90 7.42
CA TYR A 205 -0.87 -5.56 6.70
C TYR A 205 -0.70 -5.37 5.20
N ASP A 206 -0.70 -6.47 4.46
CA ASP A 206 -0.83 -6.48 3.00
C ASP A 206 -2.32 -6.32 2.65
N ILE A 207 -2.65 -5.42 1.72
CA ILE A 207 -4.04 -5.07 1.40
C ILE A 207 -4.92 -6.28 1.04
N ARG A 208 -4.33 -7.36 0.50
CA ARG A 208 -5.04 -8.58 0.10
C ARG A 208 -5.71 -9.30 1.28
N ILE A 209 -5.28 -9.07 2.52
CA ILE A 209 -5.96 -9.69 3.66
C ILE A 209 -7.36 -9.11 3.88
N PHE A 210 -7.54 -7.82 3.63
CA PHE A 210 -8.82 -7.14 3.85
C PHE A 210 -9.90 -7.66 2.89
N GLU A 211 -9.53 -7.95 1.64
CA GLU A 211 -10.45 -8.54 0.66
C GLU A 211 -10.83 -10.00 0.98
N GLN A 212 -9.93 -10.80 1.56
CA GLN A 212 -10.30 -12.16 1.98
C GLN A 212 -11.15 -12.18 3.26
N ILE A 213 -10.83 -11.37 4.28
CA ILE A 213 -11.60 -11.39 5.52
C ILE A 213 -13.02 -10.86 5.33
N ARG A 214 -13.25 -9.99 4.33
CA ARG A 214 -14.56 -9.40 3.98
C ARG A 214 -15.68 -10.44 3.82
N TRP A 215 -15.34 -11.63 3.35
CA TRP A 215 -16.28 -12.73 3.08
C TRP A 215 -16.43 -13.75 4.22
N THR A 216 -15.92 -13.44 5.42
CA THR A 216 -16.04 -14.30 6.61
C THR A 216 -17.51 -14.54 6.96
N LYS A 217 -17.91 -15.82 7.07
CA LYS A 217 -19.30 -16.23 7.41
C LYS A 217 -19.48 -16.49 8.90
N LYS A 218 -18.43 -16.91 9.60
CA LYS A 218 -18.41 -17.10 11.05
C LYS A 218 -17.14 -16.51 11.66
N VAL A 219 -16.03 -17.21 11.49
CA VAL A 219 -14.68 -16.82 11.94
C VAL A 219 -13.69 -17.38 10.94
N SER A 220 -12.89 -16.49 10.37
CA SER A 220 -11.79 -16.85 9.48
C SER A 220 -10.46 -16.77 10.21
N MET A 221 -9.48 -17.55 9.76
CA MET A 221 -8.12 -17.53 10.31
C MET A 221 -7.06 -17.71 9.23
N PHE A 222 -5.88 -17.14 9.46
CA PHE A 222 -4.78 -17.05 8.50
C PHE A 222 -3.43 -16.87 9.21
N PRO A 223 -2.29 -17.09 8.50
CA PRO A 223 -0.96 -16.96 9.09
C PRO A 223 -0.59 -15.51 9.45
N VAL A 224 0.05 -15.34 10.60
CA VAL A 224 0.71 -14.08 11.01
C VAL A 224 2.21 -14.33 11.15
N GLY A 225 3.01 -13.55 10.42
CA GLY A 225 4.47 -13.61 10.43
C GLY A 225 5.10 -12.84 11.58
N LEU A 226 6.37 -13.16 11.88
CA LEU A 226 7.19 -12.56 12.95
C LEU A 226 6.64 -12.77 14.38
N VAL A 227 5.71 -13.71 14.56
CA VAL A 227 5.13 -14.04 15.87
C VAL A 227 6.00 -15.05 16.61
N THR A 228 6.34 -14.74 17.87
CA THR A 228 7.20 -15.56 18.77
C THR A 228 8.59 -15.89 18.19
N SER A 229 9.31 -16.82 18.82
CA SER A 229 10.56 -17.38 18.29
C SER A 229 10.36 -18.36 17.13
N LEU A 230 9.11 -18.77 16.80
CA LEU A 230 8.83 -19.65 15.67
C LEU A 230 8.71 -18.90 14.33
N GLY A 231 8.62 -17.57 14.36
CA GLY A 231 8.53 -16.72 13.17
C GLY A 231 7.17 -16.71 12.46
N VAL A 232 6.23 -17.57 12.87
CA VAL A 232 4.86 -17.63 12.36
C VAL A 232 3.91 -18.19 13.42
N SER A 233 2.69 -17.64 13.47
CA SER A 233 1.51 -18.21 14.13
C SER A 233 0.47 -18.53 13.06
N THR A 234 -0.02 -19.76 12.99
CA THR A 234 -0.92 -20.19 11.90
C THR A 234 -1.83 -21.37 12.28
N PRO A 235 -3.07 -21.44 11.75
CA PRO A 235 -3.81 -22.69 11.65
C PRO A 235 -3.02 -23.73 10.84
N ILE A 236 -3.13 -25.01 11.22
CA ILE A 236 -2.68 -26.15 10.42
C ILE A 236 -3.87 -26.65 9.61
N VAL A 237 -3.80 -26.57 8.28
CA VAL A 237 -4.88 -26.90 7.37
C VAL A 237 -4.64 -28.25 6.69
N ARG A 238 -5.67 -29.08 6.58
CA ARG A 238 -5.68 -30.30 5.76
C ARG A 238 -7.02 -30.42 5.04
N SER A 239 -6.98 -30.58 3.72
CA SER A 239 -8.18 -30.71 2.87
C SER A 239 -9.22 -29.59 3.12
N GLY A 240 -8.75 -28.33 3.16
CA GLY A 240 -9.59 -27.16 3.37
C GLY A 240 -10.15 -26.98 4.79
N ARG A 241 -9.66 -27.73 5.79
CA ARG A 241 -10.14 -27.66 7.19
C ARG A 241 -9.00 -27.46 8.17
N VAL A 242 -9.23 -26.66 9.20
CA VAL A 242 -8.30 -26.52 10.33
C VAL A 242 -8.30 -27.81 11.16
N VAL A 243 -7.13 -28.44 11.31
CA VAL A 243 -6.92 -29.69 12.06
C VAL A 243 -6.00 -29.51 13.27
N GLY A 244 -5.44 -28.31 13.46
CA GLY A 244 -4.55 -27.95 14.55
C GLY A 244 -4.03 -26.53 14.38
N PHE A 245 -3.02 -26.17 15.16
CA PHE A 245 -2.39 -24.84 15.17
C PHE A 245 -0.89 -24.97 15.39
N TYR A 246 -0.12 -24.06 14.79
CA TYR A 246 1.32 -23.93 14.97
C TYR A 246 1.62 -22.52 15.46
N ASP A 247 2.07 -22.41 16.71
CA ASP A 247 2.24 -21.16 17.44
C ASP A 247 3.25 -21.35 18.58
N GLY A 248 4.05 -20.32 18.89
CA GLY A 248 5.11 -20.42 19.91
C GLY A 248 4.63 -20.43 21.36
N TRP A 249 3.34 -20.21 21.61
CA TRP A 249 2.72 -20.13 22.93
C TRP A 249 1.40 -20.93 22.98
N ILE A 250 1.50 -22.25 22.84
CA ILE A 250 0.31 -23.12 22.86
C ILE A 250 -0.39 -23.08 24.23
N ALA A 251 0.35 -23.17 25.35
CA ALA A 251 -0.12 -22.90 26.73
C ALA A 251 -1.52 -23.46 27.13
N HIS A 252 -1.91 -24.63 26.60
CA HIS A 252 -3.26 -25.21 26.73
C HIS A 252 -4.43 -24.32 26.23
N ARG A 253 -4.15 -23.32 25.37
CA ARG A 253 -5.13 -22.59 24.57
C ARG A 253 -5.83 -23.58 23.62
N THR A 254 -7.12 -23.37 23.38
CA THR A 254 -7.88 -24.11 22.36
C THR A 254 -7.67 -23.48 20.98
N PHE A 255 -7.46 -22.16 20.95
CA PHE A 255 -7.13 -21.41 19.75
C PHE A 255 -5.82 -20.63 19.98
N PRO A 256 -4.64 -21.29 19.90
CA PRO A 256 -3.37 -20.60 19.97
C PRO A 256 -3.07 -19.94 18.63
N VAL A 257 -3.59 -18.72 18.48
CA VAL A 257 -3.32 -17.81 17.36
C VAL A 257 -2.93 -16.44 17.92
N ASP A 258 -2.39 -15.60 17.04
CA ASP A 258 -2.17 -14.18 17.29
C ASP A 258 -3.47 -13.36 17.13
N MET A 259 -3.56 -12.19 17.76
CA MET A 259 -4.73 -11.30 17.67
C MET A 259 -5.01 -10.86 16.23
N ALA A 260 -3.97 -10.63 15.43
CA ALA A 260 -4.10 -10.22 14.04
C ALA A 260 -4.41 -11.39 13.08
N GLY A 261 -4.48 -12.64 13.57
CA GLY A 261 -4.60 -13.85 12.75
C GLY A 261 -6.02 -14.35 12.48
N PHE A 262 -7.05 -13.58 12.87
CA PHE A 262 -8.45 -13.98 12.70
C PHE A 262 -9.39 -12.78 12.52
N ALA A 263 -10.50 -13.01 11.81
CA ALA A 263 -11.60 -12.05 11.68
C ALA A 263 -12.95 -12.72 11.99
N VAL A 264 -13.97 -11.93 12.35
CA VAL A 264 -15.26 -12.45 12.84
C VAL A 264 -16.42 -11.79 12.11
N ASN A 265 -17.39 -12.56 11.65
CA ASN A 265 -18.63 -12.04 11.06
C ASN A 265 -19.48 -11.30 12.11
N VAL A 266 -20.00 -10.12 11.75
CA VAL A 266 -20.77 -9.24 12.67
C VAL A 266 -22.09 -9.87 13.09
N GLU A 267 -22.85 -10.48 12.19
CA GLU A 267 -24.13 -11.14 12.53
C GLU A 267 -23.89 -12.35 13.45
N PHE A 268 -22.84 -13.13 13.17
CA PHE A 268 -22.40 -14.22 14.03
C PHE A 268 -22.02 -13.72 15.43
N LEU A 269 -21.33 -12.58 15.54
CA LEU A 269 -21.03 -11.91 16.81
C LEU A 269 -22.29 -11.39 17.52
N LEU A 270 -23.25 -10.80 16.81
CA LEU A 270 -24.48 -10.24 17.39
C LEU A 270 -25.36 -11.30 18.04
N GLN A 271 -25.39 -12.52 17.47
CA GLN A 271 -26.00 -13.71 18.10
C GLN A 271 -25.32 -14.13 19.42
N ARG A 272 -24.14 -13.58 19.74
CA ARG A 272 -23.29 -13.92 20.90
C ARG A 272 -23.01 -12.67 21.74
N PRO A 273 -24.03 -12.07 22.38
CA PRO A 273 -23.89 -10.80 23.11
C PRO A 273 -22.94 -10.87 24.31
N GLN A 274 -22.69 -12.07 24.85
CA GLN A 274 -21.77 -12.30 25.97
C GLN A 274 -20.31 -12.56 25.53
N ALA A 275 -20.02 -12.60 24.22
CA ALA A 275 -18.66 -12.79 23.74
C ALA A 275 -17.75 -11.59 24.11
N GLY A 276 -16.51 -11.84 24.49
CA GLY A 276 -15.61 -10.78 24.93
C GLY A 276 -14.21 -11.25 25.31
N MET A 277 -13.25 -10.32 25.28
CA MET A 277 -11.86 -10.58 25.63
C MET A 277 -11.67 -10.52 27.16
N PRO A 278 -11.09 -11.56 27.80
CA PRO A 278 -10.74 -11.51 29.20
C PRO A 278 -9.52 -10.61 29.42
N TYR A 279 -9.48 -9.90 30.55
CA TYR A 279 -8.28 -9.19 31.02
C TYR A 279 -7.26 -10.18 31.62
N LYS A 280 -6.72 -11.07 30.79
CA LYS A 280 -5.81 -12.16 31.18
C LYS A 280 -4.73 -12.37 30.11
N VAL A 281 -3.53 -11.87 30.38
CA VAL A 281 -2.36 -11.89 29.48
C VAL A 281 -2.09 -13.27 28.88
N GLY A 282 -2.04 -13.33 27.55
CA GLY A 282 -1.79 -14.53 26.75
C GLY A 282 -3.03 -15.43 26.61
N TYR A 283 -4.22 -14.90 26.93
CA TYR A 283 -5.51 -15.59 26.80
C TYR A 283 -6.61 -14.65 26.28
N GLU A 284 -6.27 -13.45 25.83
CA GLU A 284 -7.18 -12.47 25.24
C GLU A 284 -7.92 -13.04 24.02
N GLU A 285 -7.16 -13.61 23.06
CA GLU A 285 -7.65 -14.20 21.82
C GLU A 285 -8.42 -15.49 22.09
N ASP A 286 -7.78 -16.42 22.82
CA ASP A 286 -8.33 -17.73 23.16
C ASP A 286 -9.65 -17.61 23.95
N GLY A 287 -9.71 -16.66 24.90
CA GLY A 287 -10.93 -16.37 25.65
C GLY A 287 -12.04 -15.79 24.78
N PHE A 288 -11.71 -14.86 23.87
CA PHE A 288 -12.67 -14.29 22.93
C PHE A 288 -13.23 -15.35 21.96
N ILE A 289 -12.36 -16.11 21.28
CA ILE A 289 -12.78 -17.13 20.32
C ILE A 289 -13.57 -18.26 21.01
N LYS A 290 -13.19 -18.67 22.23
CA LYS A 290 -14.00 -19.58 23.06
C LYS A 290 -15.38 -19.01 23.37
N SER A 291 -15.47 -17.72 23.69
CA SER A 291 -16.75 -17.06 23.98
C SER A 291 -17.68 -16.93 22.77
N LEU A 292 -17.14 -17.10 21.55
CA LEU A 292 -17.95 -17.24 20.33
C LEU A 292 -18.55 -18.65 20.14
N GLY A 293 -18.12 -19.64 20.92
CA GLY A 293 -18.67 -21.00 20.86
C GLY A 293 -18.46 -21.74 19.53
N ILE A 294 -17.49 -21.31 18.72
CA ILE A 294 -17.15 -21.93 17.43
C ILE A 294 -16.27 -23.18 17.63
N LYS A 295 -16.45 -24.21 16.80
CA LYS A 295 -15.55 -25.37 16.74
C LYS A 295 -14.42 -25.14 15.74
N ALA A 296 -13.25 -25.75 15.95
CA ALA A 296 -12.13 -25.65 15.00
C ALA A 296 -12.50 -26.10 13.57
N SER A 297 -13.41 -27.07 13.43
CA SER A 297 -13.94 -27.54 12.15
C SER A 297 -14.84 -26.55 11.40
N GLU A 298 -15.25 -25.45 12.05
CA GLU A 298 -16.10 -24.39 11.48
C GLU A 298 -15.30 -23.12 11.12
N ILE A 299 -13.98 -23.12 11.39
CA ILE A 299 -13.08 -22.02 11.02
C ILE A 299 -12.85 -22.04 9.51
N GLU A 300 -12.87 -20.85 8.91
CA GLU A 300 -12.64 -20.62 7.48
C GLU A 300 -11.15 -20.30 7.25
N PRO A 301 -10.32 -21.22 6.69
CA PRO A 301 -8.90 -20.96 6.47
C PRO A 301 -8.68 -20.07 5.24
N LEU A 302 -8.18 -18.85 5.46
CA LEU A 302 -7.88 -17.87 4.40
C LEU A 302 -6.39 -17.92 4.01
N ALA A 303 -5.94 -16.95 3.21
CA ALA A 303 -4.58 -16.83 2.69
C ALA A 303 -4.11 -18.12 1.96
N PHE A 304 -4.95 -18.58 1.02
CA PHE A 304 -4.77 -19.82 0.24
C PHE A 304 -4.55 -21.06 1.12
N ASN A 305 -5.53 -21.43 1.95
CA ASN A 305 -5.41 -22.53 2.93
C ASN A 305 -4.21 -22.35 3.90
N CYS A 306 -4.00 -21.12 4.36
CA CYS A 306 -2.90 -20.72 5.25
C CYS A 306 -1.50 -20.96 4.68
N THR A 307 -1.31 -20.79 3.36
CA THR A 307 0.00 -20.94 2.68
C THR A 307 0.68 -19.62 2.35
N LYS A 308 -0.01 -18.47 2.48
CA LYS A 308 0.56 -17.13 2.34
C LYS A 308 0.54 -16.39 3.68
N ILE A 309 1.57 -15.58 3.93
CA ILE A 309 1.60 -14.63 5.05
C ILE A 309 1.35 -13.24 4.48
N TRP A 310 0.33 -12.56 4.99
CA TRP A 310 -0.09 -11.21 4.59
C TRP A 310 -0.25 -10.25 5.78
N VAL A 311 0.01 -10.73 6.98
CA VAL A 311 0.02 -9.94 8.20
C VAL A 311 1.27 -10.28 8.97
N TRP A 312 1.97 -9.27 9.48
CA TRP A 312 3.20 -9.43 10.26
C TRP A 312 3.10 -8.65 11.56
N HIS A 313 3.41 -9.33 12.68
CA HIS A 313 3.48 -8.72 14.00
C HIS A 313 4.79 -7.93 14.17
N THR A 314 4.97 -6.88 13.37
CA THR A 314 6.05 -5.91 13.50
C THR A 314 5.96 -5.14 14.82
N GLN A 315 7.09 -4.59 15.31
CA GLN A 315 7.13 -3.72 16.49
C GLN A 315 8.18 -2.63 16.26
N THR A 316 7.79 -1.36 16.45
CA THR A 316 8.71 -0.24 16.27
C THR A 316 9.69 -0.11 17.43
N LYS A 317 10.96 0.19 17.10
CA LYS A 317 11.98 0.51 18.10
C LYS A 317 11.62 1.81 18.82
N LYS A 318 11.54 1.74 20.15
CA LYS A 318 11.20 2.89 21.02
C LYS A 318 12.22 4.02 20.93
N ASN A 319 11.69 5.24 20.94
CA ASN A 319 12.40 6.50 21.00
C ASN A 319 12.09 7.20 22.33
N ASP A 320 12.96 8.13 22.73
CA ASP A 320 12.69 9.00 23.88
C ASP A 320 11.58 10.02 23.53
N PRO A 321 10.68 10.36 24.46
CA PRO A 321 9.67 11.39 24.25
C PRO A 321 10.29 12.74 23.85
N ALA A 322 9.69 13.39 22.85
CA ALA A 322 10.16 14.67 22.36
C ALA A 322 10.10 15.76 23.46
N LYS A 323 11.23 16.44 23.69
CA LYS A 323 11.32 17.53 24.67
C LYS A 323 10.49 18.74 24.21
N PRO A 324 9.79 19.45 25.11
CA PRO A 324 9.06 20.66 24.75
C PRO A 324 9.96 21.71 24.07
N VAL A 325 9.41 22.41 23.08
CA VAL A 325 10.09 23.51 22.39
C VAL A 325 10.51 24.60 23.39
N ALA A 326 11.79 24.96 23.37
CA ALA A 326 12.32 26.05 24.19
C ALA A 326 11.82 27.40 23.66
N GLN A 327 11.00 28.11 24.43
CA GLN A 327 10.51 29.43 24.04
C GLN A 327 11.59 30.49 24.22
N ASN A 328 11.93 31.15 23.12
CA ASN A 328 12.80 32.32 23.08
C ASN A 328 12.33 33.29 21.96
N ASN A 329 12.98 34.44 21.83
CA ASN A 329 12.59 35.48 20.88
C ASN A 329 12.64 35.05 19.40
N ALA A 330 13.30 33.93 19.06
CA ALA A 330 13.33 33.38 17.71
C ALA A 330 12.24 32.33 17.44
N THR A 331 11.51 31.87 18.46
CA THR A 331 10.42 30.87 18.31
C THR A 331 9.02 31.46 18.48
N ILE A 332 8.88 32.54 19.26
CA ILE A 332 7.57 33.17 19.55
C ILE A 332 7.07 33.91 18.32
N GLY A 333 5.79 33.73 17.97
CA GLY A 333 5.17 34.33 16.79
C GLY A 333 5.53 33.63 15.48
N THR A 334 5.98 32.38 15.53
CA THR A 334 6.43 31.61 14.36
C THR A 334 5.62 30.32 14.20
N ASN A 335 5.90 29.55 13.13
CA ASN A 335 5.37 28.21 12.94
C ASN A 335 5.65 27.26 14.12
N MET A 336 6.65 27.55 14.96
CA MET A 336 6.93 26.78 16.17
C MET A 336 5.81 26.84 17.21
N ASP A 337 4.99 27.89 17.24
CA ASP A 337 3.82 27.94 18.13
C ASP A 337 2.71 26.98 17.64
N ILE A 338 2.51 26.86 16.33
CA ILE A 338 1.57 25.89 15.72
C ILE A 338 2.03 24.46 15.99
N LEU A 339 3.30 24.15 15.69
CA LEU A 339 3.89 22.83 15.95
C LEU A 339 3.88 22.50 17.45
N LYS A 340 4.05 23.50 18.32
CA LYS A 340 3.93 23.32 19.77
C LYS A 340 2.52 22.89 20.18
N GLU A 341 1.49 23.50 19.61
CA GLU A 341 0.10 23.11 19.86
C GLU A 341 -0.24 21.73 19.31
N GLN A 342 0.23 21.37 18.11
CA GLN A 342 -0.03 20.05 17.53
C GLN A 342 0.64 18.92 18.32
N LEU A 343 1.90 19.11 18.76
CA LEU A 343 2.73 18.04 19.35
C LEU A 343 2.70 17.96 20.88
N TRP A 344 2.41 19.06 21.61
CA TRP A 344 2.50 19.09 23.09
C TRP A 344 1.30 19.75 23.81
N LYS A 345 0.20 20.10 23.14
CA LYS A 345 -0.97 20.65 23.82
C LYS A 345 -1.61 19.60 24.71
N VAL A 346 -1.74 19.92 26.01
CA VAL A 346 -2.51 19.12 26.97
C VAL A 346 -3.94 19.68 26.96
N PRO A 347 -4.96 18.90 26.58
CA PRO A 347 -6.34 19.35 26.71
C PRO A 347 -6.69 19.59 28.18
N ARG A 348 -7.54 20.59 28.43
CA ARG A 348 -8.15 20.75 29.77
C ARG A 348 -9.19 19.64 29.97
N ASP A 349 -9.18 19.06 31.16
CA ASP A 349 -10.09 17.97 31.54
C ASP A 349 -11.56 18.35 31.31
N HIS A 350 -12.37 17.38 30.90
CA HIS A 350 -13.63 17.01 31.57
C HIS A 350 -14.10 15.61 31.11
N GLU A 351 -14.92 14.98 31.94
CA GLU A 351 -15.39 13.60 31.78
C GLU A 351 -16.42 13.46 30.64
N THR A 352 -16.23 12.46 29.78
CA THR A 352 -17.25 11.74 28.98
C THR A 352 -16.55 10.77 28.02
N ILE A 353 -17.23 9.72 27.56
CA ILE A 353 -16.78 8.99 26.36
C ILE A 353 -17.18 9.84 25.15
N THR A 354 -16.26 10.63 24.63
CA THR A 354 -16.51 11.48 23.45
C THR A 354 -16.22 10.68 22.19
N VAL A 355 -17.27 10.21 21.53
CA VAL A 355 -17.19 9.69 20.15
C VAL A 355 -17.14 10.90 19.22
N TYR A 356 -16.01 11.09 18.53
CA TYR A 356 -15.94 12.02 17.41
C TYR A 356 -16.22 11.23 16.13
N TYR A 357 -17.29 11.60 15.42
CA TYR A 357 -17.59 11.11 14.08
C TYR A 357 -16.85 12.00 13.08
N HIS A 358 -15.84 11.46 12.40
CA HIS A 358 -15.26 12.09 11.22
C HIS A 358 -15.86 11.41 9.99
N THR A 359 -17.07 11.84 9.64
CA THR A 359 -17.83 11.31 8.51
C THR A 359 -17.91 12.34 7.39
N HIS A 360 -17.39 11.99 6.21
CA HIS A 360 -18.19 12.27 5.01
C HIS A 360 -19.51 11.51 5.22
N LYS A 361 -20.64 12.22 5.20
CA LYS A 361 -21.94 11.77 5.74
C LYS A 361 -22.23 10.30 5.45
N LEU A 362 -22.33 9.47 6.49
CA LEU A 362 -23.04 8.20 6.38
C LEU A 362 -24.47 8.49 5.90
N PRO A 363 -24.97 7.84 4.83
CA PRO A 363 -26.34 8.03 4.40
C PRO A 363 -27.29 7.60 5.53
N HIS A 364 -28.11 8.53 6.00
CA HIS A 364 -29.03 8.29 7.10
C HIS A 364 -30.11 7.26 6.73
N SER A 365 -30.36 6.34 7.67
CA SER A 365 -31.61 5.59 7.88
C SER A 365 -32.61 5.52 6.70
N ILE A 366 -32.64 4.37 6.02
CA ILE A 366 -33.80 3.96 5.22
C ILE A 366 -34.97 3.65 6.17
N THR A 367 -35.76 4.67 6.49
CA THR A 367 -37.04 4.56 7.23
C THR A 367 -38.17 5.21 6.45
N SER A 368 -38.49 4.60 5.32
CA SER A 368 -39.76 4.68 4.57
C SER A 368 -39.67 3.60 3.49
N PRO A 369 -40.74 2.88 3.13
CA PRO A 369 -40.71 2.00 1.98
C PRO A 369 -40.61 2.87 0.72
N PRO A 370 -39.49 2.85 -0.03
CA PRO A 370 -39.37 3.65 -1.24
C PRO A 370 -40.21 3.02 -2.35
N ASP A 371 -40.75 3.89 -3.18
CA ASP A 371 -41.65 3.60 -4.30
C ASP A 371 -41.15 2.46 -5.22
N GLN A 372 -42.09 1.69 -5.80
CA GLN A 372 -41.82 0.54 -6.68
C GLN A 372 -41.19 0.92 -8.04
N SER A 373 -40.82 2.18 -8.22
CA SER A 373 -40.18 2.73 -9.41
C SER A 373 -38.65 2.56 -9.46
N TYR A 374 -38.01 2.09 -8.37
CA TYR A 374 -36.54 1.99 -8.28
C TYR A 374 -35.93 0.57 -8.45
N TYR A 375 -36.71 -0.41 -8.93
CA TYR A 375 -36.16 -1.68 -9.43
C TYR A 375 -36.02 -1.65 -10.95
N ASN A 376 -34.98 -0.98 -11.46
CA ASN A 376 -34.51 -1.15 -12.83
C ASN A 376 -33.05 -0.69 -13.00
N LEU A 377 -32.16 -1.35 -12.26
CA LEU A 377 -30.76 -1.48 -12.67
C LEU A 377 -30.54 -2.91 -13.20
N LYS A 378 -31.06 -3.15 -14.40
CA LYS A 378 -30.19 -3.81 -15.39
C LYS A 378 -29.04 -2.85 -15.68
N GLY A 379 -27.89 -3.35 -16.09
CA GLY A 379 -26.93 -2.51 -16.79
C GLY A 379 -27.62 -1.80 -17.96
N ALA A 380 -27.03 -0.71 -18.44
CA ALA A 380 -27.37 -0.25 -19.77
C ALA A 380 -27.23 -1.46 -20.72
N ASN A 381 -28.31 -1.83 -21.40
CA ASN A 381 -28.18 -2.68 -22.58
C ASN A 381 -27.47 -1.82 -23.63
N MET A 382 -26.14 -1.73 -23.57
CA MET A 382 -25.37 -1.67 -24.81
C MET A 382 -25.61 -3.01 -25.48
N GLU A 383 -26.52 -3.01 -26.45
CA GLU A 383 -26.69 -4.14 -27.35
C GLU A 383 -25.45 -4.14 -28.26
N PHE A 384 -24.40 -4.81 -27.80
CA PHE A 384 -23.27 -5.19 -28.65
C PHE A 384 -23.82 -5.90 -29.88
N SER A 385 -23.44 -5.41 -31.06
CA SER A 385 -23.74 -6.10 -32.30
C SER A 385 -22.97 -7.43 -32.34
N PRO A 386 -23.39 -8.40 -33.17
CA PRO A 386 -22.59 -9.61 -33.41
C PRO A 386 -21.16 -9.27 -33.85
N GLU A 387 -20.99 -8.19 -34.63
CA GLU A 387 -19.73 -7.67 -35.15
C GLU A 387 -18.81 -7.10 -34.03
N ASP A 388 -19.38 -6.51 -32.97
CA ASP A 388 -18.63 -6.08 -31.79
C ASP A 388 -18.01 -7.28 -31.04
N LEU A 389 -18.71 -8.41 -31.01
CA LEU A 389 -18.29 -9.63 -30.30
C LEU A 389 -17.35 -10.55 -31.12
N GLU A 390 -17.21 -10.33 -32.43
CA GLU A 390 -16.24 -11.07 -33.26
C GLU A 390 -14.81 -10.68 -32.89
N LEU A 391 -14.00 -11.66 -32.48
CA LEU A 391 -12.59 -11.46 -32.12
C LEU A 391 -11.70 -11.59 -33.37
N PRO A 392 -10.73 -10.67 -33.57
CA PRO A 392 -9.76 -10.81 -34.66
C PRO A 392 -8.84 -12.01 -34.42
N SER A 393 -8.22 -12.52 -35.49
CA SER A 393 -7.16 -13.52 -35.36
C SER A 393 -5.97 -12.95 -34.59
N CYS A 394 -5.38 -13.74 -33.69
CA CYS A 394 -4.12 -13.37 -33.04
C CYS A 394 -2.99 -13.23 -34.08
N LYS A 395 -2.41 -12.04 -34.17
CA LYS A 395 -1.30 -11.65 -35.06
C LYS A 395 -0.19 -10.97 -34.26
N TYR A 396 0.23 -11.58 -33.16
CA TYR A 396 1.37 -11.15 -32.36
C TYR A 396 2.12 -12.33 -31.75
N GLU A 397 3.37 -12.11 -31.36
CA GLU A 397 4.21 -13.03 -30.62
C GLU A 397 5.11 -12.27 -29.61
N TYR A 398 5.67 -13.01 -28.65
CA TYR A 398 6.65 -12.49 -27.69
C TYR A 398 8.04 -13.01 -28.04
N LEU A 399 9.02 -12.10 -28.10
CA LEU A 399 10.41 -12.39 -28.39
C LEU A 399 11.28 -12.17 -27.14
N ASP A 400 12.26 -13.06 -26.92
CA ASP A 400 13.18 -13.00 -25.80
C ASP A 400 14.07 -11.74 -25.87
N HIS A 401 13.97 -10.86 -24.86
CA HIS A 401 14.90 -9.75 -24.63
C HIS A 401 15.71 -10.00 -23.34
N THR A 402 16.88 -9.38 -23.19
CA THR A 402 17.86 -9.76 -22.15
C THR A 402 17.45 -9.48 -20.70
N ALA A 403 16.38 -8.72 -20.48
CA ALA A 403 15.82 -8.40 -19.16
C ALA A 403 14.30 -8.15 -19.15
N ASP A 404 13.67 -8.06 -20.33
CA ASP A 404 12.32 -7.53 -20.57
C ASP A 404 11.61 -8.41 -21.60
N VAL A 405 10.45 -7.99 -22.10
CA VAL A 405 9.76 -8.65 -23.23
C VAL A 405 9.66 -7.73 -24.43
N GLN A 406 10.01 -8.25 -25.60
CA GLN A 406 9.71 -7.59 -26.86
C GLN A 406 8.43 -8.17 -27.45
N ILE A 407 7.42 -7.33 -27.65
CA ILE A 407 6.24 -7.64 -28.45
C ILE A 407 6.60 -7.46 -29.92
N HIS A 408 6.28 -8.46 -30.74
CA HIS A 408 6.21 -8.36 -32.18
C HIS A 408 4.74 -8.52 -32.60
N ALA A 409 4.16 -7.54 -33.29
CA ALA A 409 2.76 -7.55 -33.73
C ALA A 409 2.67 -7.15 -35.20
N TRP A 410 1.75 -7.76 -35.94
CA TRP A 410 1.59 -7.55 -37.38
C TRP A 410 0.12 -7.49 -37.82
N GLY A 411 -0.13 -7.02 -39.03
CA GLY A 411 -1.47 -6.92 -39.58
C GLY A 411 -1.50 -6.82 -41.10
N ASP A 412 -2.69 -6.97 -41.66
CA ASP A 412 -2.99 -6.71 -43.08
C ASP A 412 -3.10 -5.18 -43.34
N SER A 413 -2.99 -4.39 -42.26
CA SER A 413 -2.81 -2.94 -42.26
C SER A 413 -2.03 -2.52 -41.01
N ILE A 414 -1.40 -1.34 -41.02
CA ILE A 414 -0.75 -0.79 -39.82
C ILE A 414 -1.74 -0.57 -38.67
N THR A 415 -3.00 -0.28 -38.98
CA THR A 415 -4.08 -0.15 -38.00
C THR A 415 -4.24 -1.45 -37.22
N GLU A 416 -4.40 -2.58 -37.91
CA GLU A 416 -4.50 -3.89 -37.27
C GLU A 416 -3.23 -4.23 -36.47
N ALA A 417 -2.04 -3.88 -36.97
CA ALA A 417 -0.81 -4.11 -36.22
C ALA A 417 -0.77 -3.35 -34.88
N TYR A 418 -1.26 -2.10 -34.82
CA TYR A 418 -1.40 -1.34 -33.57
C TYR A 418 -2.43 -1.99 -32.63
N GLU A 419 -3.59 -2.42 -33.13
CA GLU A 419 -4.60 -3.15 -32.35
C GLU A 419 -4.01 -4.42 -31.71
N GLN A 420 -3.23 -5.19 -32.48
CA GLN A 420 -2.60 -6.42 -32.04
C GLN A 420 -1.47 -6.16 -31.03
N ALA A 421 -0.72 -5.06 -31.15
CA ALA A 421 0.29 -4.67 -30.15
C ALA A 421 -0.34 -4.36 -28.78
N ALA A 422 -1.50 -3.69 -28.75
CA ALA A 422 -2.23 -3.45 -27.51
C ALA A 422 -2.79 -4.74 -26.91
N ILE A 423 -3.36 -5.64 -27.72
CA ILE A 423 -3.83 -6.97 -27.25
C ILE A 423 -2.66 -7.82 -26.74
N ALA A 424 -1.48 -7.78 -27.39
CA ALA A 424 -0.28 -8.46 -26.92
C ALA A 424 0.16 -7.97 -25.53
N MET A 425 0.09 -6.67 -25.26
CA MET A 425 0.41 -6.11 -23.94
C MET A 425 -0.55 -6.66 -22.86
N TYR A 426 -1.86 -6.60 -23.09
CA TYR A 426 -2.85 -7.12 -22.13
C TYR A 426 -2.77 -8.65 -21.97
N GLY A 427 -2.49 -9.37 -23.06
CA GLY A 427 -2.25 -10.82 -23.05
C GLY A 427 -0.95 -11.24 -22.37
N TYR A 428 -0.07 -10.29 -22.01
CA TYR A 428 1.09 -10.53 -21.16
C TYR A 428 0.77 -10.27 -19.66
N MET A 429 -0.18 -9.36 -19.40
CA MET A 429 -0.70 -9.07 -18.06
C MET A 429 -1.61 -10.16 -17.50
N THR A 430 -2.39 -10.83 -18.35
CA THR A 430 -3.32 -11.89 -17.94
C THR A 430 -3.66 -12.87 -19.06
N GLU A 431 -4.30 -13.99 -18.73
CA GLU A 431 -4.85 -14.92 -19.73
C GLU A 431 -6.03 -14.24 -20.44
N ILE A 432 -5.76 -13.64 -21.60
CA ILE A 432 -6.69 -12.85 -22.40
C ILE A 432 -8.02 -13.57 -22.70
N ASP A 433 -8.01 -14.90 -22.78
CA ASP A 433 -9.21 -15.74 -22.99
C ASP A 433 -10.17 -15.78 -21.80
N THR A 434 -9.76 -15.27 -20.64
CA THR A 434 -10.62 -15.13 -19.46
C THR A 434 -11.41 -13.83 -19.45
N VAL A 435 -11.14 -12.89 -20.36
CA VAL A 435 -11.79 -11.57 -20.44
C VAL A 435 -13.02 -11.62 -21.36
N ASP A 436 -14.17 -11.19 -20.84
CA ASP A 436 -15.43 -11.02 -21.56
C ASP A 436 -15.56 -9.59 -22.10
N ILE A 437 -16.25 -9.42 -23.22
CA ILE A 437 -16.68 -8.10 -23.73
C ILE A 437 -18.04 -7.76 -23.09
N ILE A 438 -18.03 -6.94 -22.05
CA ILE A 438 -19.26 -6.46 -21.36
C ILE A 438 -19.34 -4.94 -21.20
N ASP A 439 -18.23 -4.22 -21.39
CA ASP A 439 -18.14 -2.77 -21.34
C ASP A 439 -17.12 -2.25 -22.37
N THR A 440 -17.06 -0.92 -22.58
CA THR A 440 -16.11 -0.29 -23.51
C THR A 440 -15.55 1.03 -23.01
N GLN A 441 -14.26 1.26 -23.29
CA GLN A 441 -13.58 2.55 -23.04
C GLN A 441 -13.13 3.17 -24.38
N GLU A 442 -12.92 4.48 -24.42
CA GLU A 442 -12.40 5.20 -25.59
C GLU A 442 -11.12 5.95 -25.21
N ILE A 443 -10.10 5.88 -26.07
CA ILE A 443 -8.81 6.58 -25.89
C ILE A 443 -8.44 7.39 -27.15
N GLU A 444 -7.71 8.49 -26.95
CA GLU A 444 -7.10 9.31 -28.00
C GLU A 444 -5.62 9.54 -27.65
N ALA A 445 -4.73 9.34 -28.62
CA ALA A 445 -3.31 9.68 -28.47
C ALA A 445 -2.80 10.46 -29.70
N ASN A 446 -1.77 11.28 -29.49
CA ASN A 446 -1.10 12.02 -30.55
C ASN A 446 0.41 12.11 -30.31
N ALA A 447 1.19 12.29 -31.38
CA ALA A 447 2.65 12.38 -31.32
C ALA A 447 3.22 13.30 -32.41
N ASP A 448 4.56 13.37 -32.49
CA ASP A 448 5.30 14.07 -33.56
C ASP A 448 5.77 13.13 -34.69
N ASP A 449 5.72 11.80 -34.48
CA ASP A 449 6.05 10.75 -35.44
C ASP A 449 5.34 9.41 -35.12
N MET A 450 5.56 8.38 -35.95
CA MET A 450 4.92 7.06 -35.80
C MET A 450 5.39 6.27 -34.57
N GLU A 451 6.67 6.37 -34.18
CA GLU A 451 7.21 5.67 -33.01
C GLU A 451 6.64 6.28 -31.73
N GLY A 452 6.63 7.62 -31.63
CA GLY A 452 5.93 8.34 -30.58
C GLY A 452 4.43 8.05 -30.54
N LEU A 453 3.79 7.85 -31.69
CA LEU A 453 2.37 7.49 -31.75
C LEU A 453 2.12 6.08 -31.19
N LEU A 454 3.00 5.12 -31.48
CA LEU A 454 2.95 3.78 -30.90
C LEU A 454 3.18 3.82 -29.38
N PHE A 455 4.19 4.58 -28.94
CA PHE A 455 4.47 4.79 -27.52
C PHE A 455 3.25 5.34 -26.78
N HIS A 456 2.73 6.49 -27.21
CA HIS A 456 1.60 7.14 -26.52
C HIS A 456 0.31 6.34 -26.61
N PHE A 457 0.06 5.63 -27.72
CA PHE A 457 -1.08 4.73 -27.82
C PHE A 457 -1.04 3.60 -26.79
N LEU A 458 0.11 2.93 -26.66
CA LEU A 458 0.28 1.84 -25.70
C LEU A 458 0.37 2.35 -24.25
N ASP A 459 0.87 3.57 -24.03
CA ASP A 459 0.89 4.24 -22.72
C ASP A 459 -0.53 4.62 -22.25
N GLU A 460 -1.40 5.10 -23.15
CA GLU A 460 -2.83 5.31 -22.85
C GLU A 460 -3.57 3.98 -22.59
N CYS A 461 -3.26 2.91 -23.34
CA CYS A 461 -3.77 1.57 -23.06
C CYS A 461 -3.31 1.08 -21.66
N LEU A 462 -2.03 1.25 -21.34
CA LEU A 462 -1.46 0.88 -20.04
C LEU A 462 -2.07 1.72 -18.91
N TYR A 463 -2.30 3.01 -19.14
CA TYR A 463 -2.96 3.93 -18.21
C TYR A 463 -4.39 3.49 -17.90
N ILE A 464 -5.18 3.09 -18.91
CA ILE A 464 -6.56 2.59 -18.73
C ILE A 464 -6.63 1.34 -17.83
N PHE A 465 -5.59 0.50 -17.83
CA PHE A 465 -5.46 -0.65 -16.92
C PHE A 465 -4.82 -0.28 -15.57
N SER A 466 -3.97 0.74 -15.51
CA SER A 466 -3.25 1.14 -14.29
C SER A 466 -4.03 2.14 -13.41
N ALA A 467 -4.94 2.90 -14.02
CA ALA A 467 -5.87 3.83 -13.36
C ALA A 467 -7.24 3.17 -13.15
N GLU A 468 -8.16 3.83 -12.42
CA GLU A 468 -9.55 3.35 -12.37
C GLU A 468 -10.19 3.51 -13.77
N PRO A 469 -10.89 2.50 -14.33
CA PRO A 469 -11.46 1.33 -13.64
C PRO A 469 -10.66 0.02 -13.79
N TYR A 470 -9.33 0.06 -13.93
CA TYR A 470 -8.45 -1.09 -14.14
C TYR A 470 -8.92 -1.96 -15.31
N PHE A 471 -9.24 -1.32 -16.42
CA PHE A 471 -9.95 -1.97 -17.52
C PHE A 471 -8.99 -2.90 -18.29
N ILE A 472 -9.33 -4.18 -18.36
CA ILE A 472 -8.61 -5.17 -19.15
C ILE A 472 -9.34 -5.40 -20.47
N VAL A 473 -8.60 -5.32 -21.58
CA VAL A 473 -9.17 -5.24 -22.92
C VAL A 473 -9.05 -6.58 -23.63
N ARG A 474 -10.15 -7.09 -24.16
CA ARG A 474 -10.25 -8.32 -24.97
C ARG A 474 -10.16 -8.05 -26.48
N LYS A 475 -10.58 -6.88 -26.93
CA LYS A 475 -10.57 -6.43 -28.34
C LYS A 475 -10.34 -4.93 -28.42
N VAL A 476 -9.51 -4.49 -29.36
CA VAL A 476 -9.29 -3.08 -29.71
C VAL A 476 -9.85 -2.84 -31.10
N VAL A 477 -10.49 -1.69 -31.32
CA VAL A 477 -10.89 -1.20 -32.64
C VAL A 477 -10.46 0.25 -32.77
N ILE A 478 -9.54 0.53 -33.69
CA ILE A 478 -9.12 1.89 -34.00
C ILE A 478 -10.20 2.54 -34.89
N THR A 479 -10.78 3.63 -34.40
CA THR A 479 -11.87 4.36 -35.06
C THR A 479 -11.36 5.52 -35.91
N GLU A 480 -10.16 6.02 -35.62
CA GLU A 480 -9.47 7.07 -36.39
C GLU A 480 -7.96 6.80 -36.36
N PHE A 481 -7.30 6.77 -37.52
CA PHE A 481 -5.84 6.69 -37.65
C PHE A 481 -5.38 7.70 -38.69
N ASP A 482 -4.78 8.81 -38.24
CA ASP A 482 -4.20 9.83 -39.10
C ASP A 482 -2.67 9.73 -39.09
N LYS A 483 -2.12 9.29 -40.22
CA LYS A 483 -0.66 9.15 -40.46
C LYS A 483 0.03 10.48 -40.78
N GLU A 484 -0.71 11.54 -41.13
CA GLU A 484 -0.14 12.86 -41.46
C GLU A 484 -0.07 13.78 -40.23
N SER A 485 -1.08 13.74 -39.34
CA SER A 485 -1.08 14.49 -38.08
C SER A 485 -0.68 13.68 -36.85
N PHE A 486 -0.29 12.41 -37.04
CA PHE A 486 0.08 11.44 -36.02
C PHE A 486 -0.93 11.38 -34.87
N LYS A 487 -2.15 10.97 -35.21
CA LYS A 487 -3.26 10.83 -34.26
C LYS A 487 -3.94 9.49 -34.38
N ILE A 488 -4.39 8.97 -33.25
CA ILE A 488 -5.11 7.72 -33.14
C ILE A 488 -6.26 7.88 -32.15
N LYS A 489 -7.44 7.37 -32.51
CA LYS A 489 -8.54 7.12 -31.57
C LYS A 489 -8.92 5.66 -31.63
N ALA A 490 -9.12 5.06 -30.47
CA ALA A 490 -9.51 3.66 -30.38
C ALA A 490 -10.62 3.44 -29.35
N LYS A 491 -11.44 2.45 -29.64
CA LYS A 491 -12.44 1.90 -28.74
C LYS A 491 -11.95 0.54 -28.24
N LEU A 492 -11.87 0.42 -26.93
CA LEU A 492 -11.39 -0.73 -26.19
C LEU A 492 -12.61 -1.51 -25.67
N PHE A 493 -12.66 -2.82 -25.91
CA PHE A 493 -13.77 -3.70 -25.53
C PHE A 493 -13.28 -4.74 -24.52
N GLY A 494 -13.96 -4.87 -23.38
CA GLY A 494 -13.49 -5.69 -22.27
C GLY A 494 -14.30 -5.48 -20.99
N GLU A 495 -13.62 -5.46 -19.84
CA GLU A 495 -14.23 -5.30 -18.52
C GLU A 495 -13.24 -4.79 -17.45
N GLU A 496 -13.74 -4.49 -16.24
CA GLU A 496 -12.90 -4.20 -15.07
C GLU A 496 -12.11 -5.46 -14.63
N PHE A 497 -10.80 -5.32 -14.44
CA PHE A 497 -9.94 -6.44 -14.06
C PHE A 497 -10.28 -7.00 -12.67
N SER A 498 -10.73 -8.27 -12.63
CA SER A 498 -11.08 -8.98 -11.40
C SER A 498 -10.15 -10.13 -11.08
N LEU A 499 -9.57 -10.13 -9.88
CA LEU A 499 -8.71 -11.20 -9.36
C LEU A 499 -9.42 -12.56 -9.18
N ASP A 500 -10.75 -12.57 -9.15
CA ASP A 500 -11.54 -13.80 -9.07
C ASP A 500 -11.72 -14.49 -10.44
N LYS A 501 -11.45 -13.77 -11.54
CA LYS A 501 -11.72 -14.20 -12.92
C LYS A 501 -10.45 -14.24 -13.79
N HIS A 502 -9.62 -13.21 -13.71
CA HIS A 502 -8.44 -13.03 -14.55
C HIS A 502 -7.17 -13.48 -13.81
N PRO A 503 -6.43 -14.49 -14.30
CA PRO A 503 -5.17 -14.92 -13.72
C PRO A 503 -4.13 -13.78 -13.72
N GLN A 504 -3.48 -13.52 -12.58
CA GLN A 504 -2.38 -12.54 -12.57
C GLN A 504 -1.18 -13.10 -13.34
N GLY A 505 -0.91 -12.52 -14.52
CA GLY A 505 0.31 -12.72 -15.29
C GLY A 505 1.43 -11.82 -14.79
N THR A 506 2.10 -11.10 -15.69
CA THR A 506 3.21 -10.20 -15.33
C THR A 506 2.74 -8.74 -15.33
N GLU A 507 3.13 -7.97 -14.32
CA GLU A 507 2.91 -6.52 -14.31
C GLU A 507 3.73 -5.87 -15.44
N VAL A 508 3.13 -4.98 -16.21
CA VAL A 508 3.86 -4.12 -17.17
C VAL A 508 4.00 -2.74 -16.54
N LYS A 509 5.23 -2.26 -16.38
CA LYS A 509 5.53 -1.01 -15.68
C LYS A 509 5.57 0.19 -16.61
N ALA A 510 6.07 0.00 -17.84
CA ALA A 510 6.24 1.06 -18.82
C ALA A 510 6.41 0.50 -20.25
N ILE A 511 6.01 1.30 -21.23
CA ILE A 511 6.43 1.14 -22.63
C ILE A 511 7.83 1.75 -22.78
N THR A 512 8.67 1.23 -23.69
CA THR A 512 10.01 1.80 -23.93
C THR A 512 10.24 2.10 -25.41
N TYR A 513 10.93 3.22 -25.68
CA TYR A 513 11.49 3.53 -27.01
C TYR A 513 12.71 2.64 -27.38
N ALA A 514 13.15 1.76 -26.49
CA ALA A 514 14.33 0.93 -26.71
C ALA A 514 14.04 -0.12 -27.79
N SER A 515 14.75 -0.03 -28.92
CA SER A 515 14.55 -0.91 -30.08
C SER A 515 13.10 -0.91 -30.63
N MET A 516 12.35 0.18 -30.41
CA MET A 516 11.04 0.37 -31.02
C MET A 516 11.18 0.50 -32.54
N GLN A 517 10.32 -0.16 -33.31
CA GLN A 517 10.34 -0.12 -34.77
C GLN A 517 8.91 -0.17 -35.31
N VAL A 518 8.60 0.73 -36.24
CA VAL A 518 7.33 0.75 -36.98
C VAL A 518 7.63 0.51 -38.46
N TYR A 519 7.27 -0.68 -38.98
CA TYR A 519 7.35 -1.00 -40.40
C TYR A 519 5.97 -0.89 -41.03
N ASP A 520 5.86 -0.01 -42.03
CA ASP A 520 4.63 0.25 -42.79
C ASP A 520 5.01 0.36 -44.27
N LYS A 521 4.88 -0.76 -45.00
CA LYS A 521 5.19 -0.88 -46.44
C LYS A 521 4.09 -1.66 -47.15
N ASP A 522 4.05 -1.57 -48.48
CA ASP A 522 2.93 -1.99 -49.34
C ASP A 522 2.30 -3.38 -49.04
N ASP A 523 3.08 -4.36 -48.56
CA ASP A 523 2.62 -5.71 -48.16
C ASP A 523 3.13 -6.14 -46.76
N GLN A 524 3.66 -5.22 -45.93
CA GLN A 524 4.26 -5.57 -44.62
C GLN A 524 4.01 -4.46 -43.58
N HIS A 525 3.17 -4.79 -42.59
CA HIS A 525 2.87 -3.93 -41.45
C HIS A 525 3.25 -4.66 -40.16
N GLU A 526 4.38 -4.28 -39.56
CA GLU A 526 4.99 -4.96 -38.40
C GLU A 526 5.46 -3.92 -37.37
N LEU A 527 5.22 -4.21 -36.09
CA LEU A 527 5.61 -3.40 -34.95
C LEU A 527 6.50 -4.22 -34.02
N PHE A 528 7.57 -3.60 -33.55
CA PHE A 528 8.42 -4.13 -32.49
C PHE A 528 8.46 -3.12 -31.34
N VAL A 529 8.14 -3.54 -30.13
CA VAL A 529 8.16 -2.68 -28.94
C VAL A 529 8.60 -3.47 -27.70
N ILE A 530 9.42 -2.87 -26.85
CA ILE A 530 9.86 -3.49 -25.59
C ILE A 530 9.07 -2.91 -24.42
N ILE A 531 8.53 -3.79 -23.58
CA ILE A 531 7.77 -3.48 -22.37
C ILE A 531 8.59 -3.85 -21.12
N ASP A 532 8.73 -2.92 -20.17
CA ASP A 532 9.37 -3.12 -18.85
C ASP A 532 8.40 -3.91 -17.94
N ILE A 533 8.89 -5.00 -17.33
CA ILE A 533 8.09 -6.00 -16.58
C ILE A 533 8.66 -6.35 -15.21
#